data_AF-A0A523VXI6-F1
#
_entry.id   AF-A0A523VXI6-F1
#
_cell.length_a   1.000
_cell.length_b   1.000
_cell.length_c   1.000
_cell.angle_alpha   90.00
_cell.angle_beta   90.00
_cell.angle_gamma   90.00
#
_symmetry.space_group_name_H-M   'P 1'
#
loop_
_entity.id
_entity.type
_entity.pdbx_description
1 polymer ?
#
loop_
_entity_poly.entity_id
_entity_poly.type
_entity_poly.pdbx_seq_one_letter_code
_entity_poly.pdbx_strand_id
1 'polypeptide(L)'
;MKIVSAQEMQGIDTQAIEKLKIPSIVLMENAGYGVLQVIEKEYFPPRDRSITIFSGPGNNGGDGMVVARHLFNRGARVRVLLLTEKAKIRGDAAINLEIILNMG
;
A
#
# COMPACT_ATOMS: atom_id res chain seq x y z
N MET A 1 9.45 -12.98 16.76
CA MET A 1 8.21 -12.36 16.25
C MET A 1 7.07 -13.34 16.53
N LYS A 2 5.91 -12.89 17.04
CA LYS A 2 4.74 -13.77 17.14
C LYS A 2 4.10 -13.86 15.74
N ILE A 3 3.77 -15.07 15.31
CA ILE A 3 3.03 -15.29 14.06
C ILE A 3 1.55 -15.33 14.43
N VAL A 4 0.74 -14.56 13.70
CA VAL A 4 -0.71 -14.45 13.93
C VAL A 4 -1.48 -14.85 12.68
N SER A 5 -2.69 -15.34 12.88
CA SER A 5 -3.66 -15.58 11.80
C SER A 5 -4.17 -14.25 11.21
N ALA A 6 -4.80 -14.33 10.03
CA ALA A 6 -5.41 -13.16 9.41
C ALA A 6 -6.52 -12.54 10.29
N GLN A 7 -7.28 -13.37 10.99
CA GLN A 7 -8.34 -12.91 11.91
C GLN A 7 -7.76 -12.18 13.12
N GLU A 8 -6.68 -12.70 13.70
CA GLU A 8 -5.97 -12.03 14.80
C GLU A 8 -5.34 -10.71 14.34
N MET A 9 -4.75 -10.66 13.14
CA MET A 9 -4.22 -9.42 12.57
C MET A 9 -5.31 -8.36 12.38
N GLN A 10 -6.46 -8.75 11.83
CA GLN A 10 -7.63 -7.85 11.72
C GLN A 10 -8.09 -7.34 13.09
N GLY A 11 -8.06 -8.19 14.12
CA GLY A 11 -8.36 -7.80 15.49
C GLY A 11 -7.36 -6.79 16.05
N ILE A 12 -6.07 -6.95 15.76
CA ILE A 12 -5.01 -6.00 16.14
C ILE A 12 -5.25 -4.64 15.47
N ASP A 13 -5.51 -4.62 14.17
CA ASP A 13 -5.80 -3.39 13.42
C ASP A 13 -7.04 -2.68 13.98
N THR A 14 -8.10 -3.44 14.27
CA THR A 14 -9.33 -2.91 14.86
C THR A 14 -9.05 -2.25 16.21
N GLN A 15 -8.24 -2.89 17.07
CA GLN A 15 -7.86 -2.31 18.36
C GLN A 15 -7.01 -1.04 18.19
N ALA A 16 -6.07 -1.02 17.24
CA ALA A 16 -5.28 0.17 16.94
C ALA A 16 -6.16 1.35 16.50
N ILE A 17 -7.16 1.09 15.66
CA ILE A 17 -8.10 2.11 15.18
C ILE A 17 -9.04 2.56 16.29
N GLU A 18 -9.72 1.64 16.97
CA GLU A 18 -10.79 1.99 17.89
C GLU A 18 -10.30 2.46 19.25
N LYS A 19 -9.24 1.85 19.79
CA LYS A 19 -8.73 2.17 21.13
C LYS A 19 -7.62 3.20 21.08
N LEU A 20 -6.66 3.04 20.17
CA LEU A 20 -5.51 3.95 20.06
C LEU A 20 -5.80 5.13 19.12
N LYS A 21 -6.94 5.14 18.43
CA LYS A 21 -7.38 6.21 17.52
C LYS A 21 -6.43 6.46 16.35
N ILE A 22 -5.66 5.43 15.95
CA ILE A 22 -4.79 5.52 14.78
C ILE A 22 -5.69 5.36 13.53
N PRO A 23 -5.73 6.34 12.62
CA PRO A 23 -6.54 6.22 11.41
C PRO A 23 -6.10 5.01 10.56
N SER A 24 -7.06 4.30 9.97
CA SER A 24 -6.78 3.11 9.15
C SER A 24 -5.85 3.40 7.97
N ILE A 25 -5.98 4.58 7.34
CA ILE A 25 -5.08 5.03 6.28
C ILE A 25 -3.62 5.16 6.74
N VAL A 26 -3.38 5.50 8.01
CA VAL A 26 -2.01 5.56 8.56
C VAL A 26 -1.44 4.15 8.74
N LEU A 27 -2.27 3.17 9.12
CA LEU A 27 -1.86 1.77 9.16
C LEU A 27 -1.48 1.25 7.77
N MET A 28 -2.31 1.56 6.76
CA MET A 28 -2.03 1.23 5.34
C MET A 28 -0.75 1.90 4.83
N GLU A 29 -0.55 3.18 5.13
CA GLU A 29 0.67 3.90 4.75
C GLU A 29 1.92 3.23 5.36
N ASN A 30 1.85 2.84 6.64
CA ASN A 30 2.93 2.13 7.32
C ASN A 30 3.19 0.73 6.73
N ALA A 31 2.14 -0.02 6.41
CA ALA A 31 2.25 -1.34 5.80
C ALA A 31 2.95 -1.26 4.43
N GLY A 32 2.48 -0.36 3.55
CA GLY A 32 3.09 -0.13 2.24
C GLY A 32 4.53 0.40 2.35
N TYR A 33 4.80 1.32 3.29
CA TYR A 33 6.16 1.82 3.51
C TYR A 33 7.12 0.73 4.00
N GLY A 34 6.65 -0.21 4.83
CA GLY A 34 7.43 -1.37 5.22
C GLY A 34 7.85 -2.25 4.03
N VAL A 35 6.93 -2.48 3.07
CA VAL A 35 7.24 -3.20 1.83
C VAL A 35 8.31 -2.45 1.02
N LEU A 36 8.18 -1.14 0.88
CA LEU A 36 9.16 -0.30 0.20
C LEU A 36 10.55 -0.44 0.83
N GLN A 37 10.66 -0.40 2.15
CA GLN A 37 11.95 -0.56 2.84
C GLN A 37 12.62 -1.89 2.51
N VAL A 38 11.85 -2.97 2.40
CA VAL A 38 12.38 -4.27 1.96
C VAL A 38 12.83 -4.23 0.51
N ILE A 39 12.04 -3.60 -0.38
CA ILE A 39 12.43 -3.44 -1.80
C ILE A 39 13.76 -2.69 -1.93
N GLU A 40 13.91 -1.56 -1.25
CA GLU A 40 15.13 -0.74 -1.29
C GLU A 40 16.35 -1.50 -0.75
N LYS A 41 16.15 -2.28 0.32
CA LYS A 41 17.21 -3.06 0.95
C LYS A 41 17.69 -4.21 0.07
N GLU A 42 16.77 -4.97 -0.53
CA GLU A 42 17.10 -6.23 -1.21
C GLU A 42 17.42 -6.03 -2.71
N TYR A 43 16.88 -4.97 -3.35
CA TYR A 43 16.91 -4.83 -4.82
C TYR A 43 17.53 -3.53 -5.36
N PHE A 44 18.25 -2.76 -4.53
CA PHE A 44 18.94 -1.50 -4.87
C PHE A 44 18.01 -0.27 -4.98
N PRO A 45 18.55 0.99 -4.98
CA PRO A 45 17.72 2.18 -5.13
C PRO A 45 16.82 2.12 -6.38
N PRO A 46 15.55 2.49 -6.25
CA PRO A 46 14.53 2.23 -7.28
C PRO A 46 14.60 3.20 -8.48
N ARG A 47 15.51 4.18 -8.48
CA ARG A 47 15.68 5.13 -9.58
C ARG A 47 15.95 4.40 -10.90
N ASP A 48 15.28 4.83 -11.97
CA ASP A 48 15.37 4.32 -13.35
C ASP A 48 14.88 2.86 -13.55
N ARG A 49 14.44 2.19 -12.48
CA ARG A 49 13.85 0.84 -12.54
C ARG A 49 12.41 0.89 -13.04
N SER A 50 12.03 -0.14 -13.80
CA SER A 50 10.65 -0.35 -14.22
C SER A 50 9.98 -1.35 -13.28
N ILE A 51 8.92 -0.92 -12.60
CA ILE A 51 8.21 -1.73 -11.60
C ILE A 51 6.74 -1.80 -11.98
N THR A 52 6.18 -3.01 -11.99
CA THR A 52 4.75 -3.24 -12.23
C THR A 52 4.12 -3.82 -10.98
N ILE A 53 3.07 -3.18 -10.48
CA ILE A 53 2.35 -3.56 -9.27
C ILE A 53 0.95 -4.01 -9.67
N PHE A 54 0.58 -5.22 -9.27
CA PHE A 54 -0.77 -5.76 -9.44
C PHE A 54 -1.57 -5.48 -8.18
N SER A 55 -2.63 -4.69 -8.30
CA SER A 55 -3.42 -4.20 -7.16
C SER A 55 -4.85 -4.73 -7.23
N GLY A 56 -5.24 -5.47 -6.19
CA GLY A 56 -6.62 -5.97 -6.01
C GLY A 56 -7.56 -4.88 -5.43
N PRO A 57 -8.85 -5.21 -5.23
CA PRO A 57 -9.83 -4.25 -4.73
C PRO A 57 -9.73 -3.93 -3.22
N GLY A 58 -9.03 -4.76 -2.45
CA GLY A 58 -8.99 -4.69 -0.99
C GLY A 58 -7.76 -3.96 -0.43
N ASN A 59 -7.55 -4.11 0.89
CA ASN A 59 -6.49 -3.42 1.63
C ASN A 59 -5.09 -3.64 1.06
N ASN A 60 -4.73 -4.89 0.71
CA ASN A 60 -3.44 -5.19 0.07
C ASN A 60 -3.25 -4.45 -1.27
N GLY A 61 -4.34 -4.18 -1.99
CA GLY A 61 -4.30 -3.35 -3.19
C GLY A 61 -3.96 -1.90 -2.86
N GLY A 62 -4.53 -1.37 -1.77
CA GLY A 62 -4.18 -0.09 -1.17
C GLY A 62 -2.71 -0.01 -0.75
N ASP A 63 -2.18 -1.03 -0.06
CA ASP A 63 -0.76 -1.10 0.31
C ASP A 63 0.14 -1.05 -0.93
N GLY A 64 -0.22 -1.78 -1.99
CA GLY A 64 0.49 -1.74 -3.27
C GLY A 64 0.46 -0.36 -3.92
N MET A 65 -0.64 0.39 -3.75
CA MET A 65 -0.74 1.77 -4.22
C MET A 65 0.12 2.74 -3.39
N VAL A 66 0.21 2.55 -2.07
CA VAL A 66 1.18 3.27 -1.22
C VAL A 66 2.61 3.03 -1.74
N VAL A 67 2.99 1.77 -1.96
CA VAL A 67 4.30 1.39 -2.52
C VAL A 67 4.52 2.08 -3.87
N ALA A 68 3.51 2.11 -4.74
CA ALA A 68 3.59 2.75 -6.04
C ALA A 68 3.95 4.24 -5.94
N ARG A 69 3.26 5.00 -5.08
CA ARG A 69 3.54 6.44 -4.89
C ARG A 69 4.97 6.67 -4.42
N HIS A 70 5.43 5.87 -3.46
CA HIS A 70 6.77 6.02 -2.90
C HIS A 70 7.88 5.68 -3.90
N LEU A 71 7.70 4.62 -4.69
CA LEU A 71 8.64 4.25 -5.76
C LEU A 71 8.67 5.31 -6.85
N PHE A 72 7.53 5.85 -7.25
CA PHE A 72 7.43 6.95 -8.21
C PHE A 72 8.21 8.18 -7.71
N ASN A 73 8.00 8.60 -6.46
CA ASN A 73 8.72 9.73 -5.84
C ASN A 73 10.24 9.52 -5.76
N ARG A 74 10.71 8.27 -5.82
CA ARG A 74 12.14 7.92 -5.83
C ARG A 74 12.73 7.79 -7.24
N GLY A 75 11.94 8.11 -8.28
CA GLY A 75 12.37 8.12 -9.68
C GLY A 75 12.24 6.76 -10.38
N ALA A 76 11.43 5.84 -9.85
CA ALA A 76 11.10 4.61 -10.56
C ALA A 76 10.02 4.86 -11.62
N ARG A 77 10.05 4.07 -12.71
CA ARG A 77 8.96 3.99 -13.68
C ARG A 77 7.93 2.96 -13.19
N VAL A 78 6.85 3.43 -12.58
CA VAL A 78 5.85 2.57 -11.96
C VAL A 78 4.63 2.40 -12.85
N ARG A 79 4.15 1.17 -12.99
CA ARG A 79 2.83 0.86 -13.57
C ARG A 79 1.98 0.14 -12.54
N VAL A 80 0.78 0.65 -12.28
CA VAL A 80 -0.19 -0.02 -11.42
C VAL A 80 -1.26 -0.65 -12.31
N LEU A 81 -1.38 -1.97 -12.24
CA LEU A 81 -2.42 -2.74 -12.91
C LEU A 81 -3.50 -3.08 -11.90
N LEU A 82 -4.68 -2.47 -12.06
CA LEU A 82 -5.84 -2.80 -11.25
C LEU A 82 -6.42 -4.14 -11.72
N LEU A 83 -6.55 -5.09 -10.80
CA LEU A 83 -7.15 -6.42 -11.05
C LEU A 83 -8.68 -6.40 -10.91
N THR A 84 -9.25 -5.20 -10.82
CA THR A 84 -10.68 -4.95 -10.64
C THR A 84 -11.05 -3.61 -11.26
N GLU A 85 -12.34 -3.37 -11.40
CA GLU A 85 -12.84 -2.07 -11.85
C GLU A 85 -12.58 -1.01 -10.77
N LYS A 86 -12.20 0.21 -11.19
CA LYS A 86 -11.95 1.34 -10.27
C LYS A 86 -13.09 1.57 -9.28
N ALA A 87 -14.34 1.44 -9.73
CA ALA A 87 -15.55 1.63 -8.90
C ALA A 87 -15.70 0.60 -7.75
N LYS A 88 -14.97 -0.52 -7.79
CA LYS A 88 -14.98 -1.54 -6.75
C LYS A 88 -13.93 -1.29 -5.65
N ILE A 89 -13.02 -0.34 -5.87
CA ILE A 89 -12.01 0.07 -4.89
C ILE A 89 -12.65 1.06 -3.92
N ARG A 90 -12.54 0.80 -2.62
CA ARG A 90 -13.23 1.56 -1.55
C ARG A 90 -12.31 1.82 -0.36
N GLY A 91 -12.74 2.69 0.55
CA GLY A 91 -12.01 3.00 1.78
C GLY A 91 -10.61 3.57 1.49
N ASP A 92 -9.64 3.20 2.31
CA ASP A 92 -8.26 3.71 2.21
C ASP A 92 -7.58 3.36 0.88
N ALA A 93 -7.94 2.24 0.26
CA ALA A 93 -7.45 1.88 -1.06
C ALA A 93 -7.95 2.85 -2.15
N ALA A 94 -9.18 3.36 -2.03
CA ALA A 94 -9.71 4.36 -2.97
C ALA A 94 -9.02 5.71 -2.81
N ILE A 95 -8.68 6.09 -1.57
CA ILE A 95 -7.90 7.30 -1.30
C ILE A 95 -6.53 7.21 -1.98
N ASN A 96 -5.82 6.10 -1.82
CA ASN A 96 -4.53 5.91 -2.47
C ASN A 96 -4.62 5.82 -3.99
N LEU A 97 -5.69 5.24 -4.54
CA LEU A 97 -5.96 5.27 -5.97
C LEU A 97 -6.12 6.70 -6.48
N GLU A 98 -6.92 7.51 -5.79
CA GLU A 98 -7.15 8.91 -6.14
C GLU A 98 -5.84 9.71 -6.09
N ILE A 99 -5.01 9.51 -5.07
CA ILE A 99 -3.70 10.17 -4.99
C ILE A 99 -2.85 9.79 -6.21
N ILE A 100 -2.73 8.50 -6.56
CA ILE A 100 -1.94 8.07 -7.73
C ILE A 100 -2.47 8.68 -9.02
N LEU A 101 -3.79 8.75 -9.20
CA LEU A 101 -4.39 9.34 -10.41
C LEU A 101 -4.13 10.85 -10.53
N ASN A 102 -3.86 11.52 -9.40
CA ASN A 102 -3.51 12.94 -9.34
C ASN A 102 -1.99 13.18 -9.26
N MET A 103 -1.17 12.12 -9.23
CA MET A 103 0.28 12.21 -9.34
C MET A 103 0.66 12.19 -10.83
N GLY A 104 1.49 13.15 -11.25
CA GLY A 104 1.81 13.48 -12.65
C GLY A 104 2.22 12.32 -13.54
#